data_AF-A0A925QLD5-F1
#
_entry.id   AF-A0A925QLD5-F1
#
_cell.length_a   1.000
_cell.length_b   1.000
_cell.length_c   1.000
_cell.angle_alpha   90.00
_cell.angle_beta   90.00
_cell.angle_gamma   90.00
#
_symmetry.space_group_name_H-M   'P 1'
#
loop_
_entity.id
_entity.type
_entity.pdbx_description
1 polymer ?
#
loop_
_entity_poly.entity_id
_entity_poly.type
_entity_poly.pdbx_seq_one_letter_code
_entity_poly.pdbx_strand_id
1 'polypeptide(L)'
;MIFELFEDTVKMVFIVFCLHVVFRSYVRLRQPAWSMVLEKRRLAILLALVFAVLAIKVTEDVLGGESGPIDKAILVFIHDHVPTAWTAAFKAITLSGSASVLVPAIATVTVILLFRQHRQEAFLLAASALIGSGLVYVVKAGVGRSRPALWPSEWYAGSSFPSGHTLVVAATAAAGVLAMMRLRPASGTWAIGAALAWTVLVALSRLVLGVHWPTDVLAAACIGAAIPLVLSLALAFWQSGSKRSTL
;
A
#
# COMPACT_ATOMS: atom_id res chain seq x y z
N MET A 1 8.20 23.68 -11.54
CA MET A 1 8.49 22.24 -11.37
C MET A 1 9.37 21.92 -10.15
N ILE A 2 10.68 22.18 -10.12
CA ILE A 2 11.52 21.79 -8.94
C ILE A 2 11.11 22.52 -7.66
N PHE A 3 10.82 23.82 -7.76
CA PHE A 3 10.40 24.63 -6.62
C PHE A 3 9.03 24.21 -6.08
N GLU A 4 8.05 23.96 -6.94
CA GLU A 4 6.72 23.45 -6.55
C GLU A 4 6.81 22.06 -5.90
N LEU A 5 7.62 21.15 -6.45
CA LEU A 5 7.84 19.84 -5.87
C LEU A 5 8.47 19.93 -4.47
N PHE A 6 9.43 20.84 -4.30
CA PHE A 6 10.02 21.11 -3.00
C PHE A 6 8.98 21.66 -2.02
N GLU A 7 8.17 22.64 -2.44
CA GLU A 7 7.12 23.22 -1.62
C GLU A 7 6.08 22.17 -1.18
N ASP A 8 5.63 21.32 -2.10
CA ASP A 8 4.69 20.24 -1.81
C ASP A 8 5.29 19.20 -0.86
N THR A 9 6.56 18.86 -1.05
CA THR A 9 7.27 17.95 -0.13
C THR A 9 7.36 18.55 1.28
N VAL A 10 7.71 19.83 1.39
CA VAL A 10 7.77 20.54 2.67
C VAL A 10 6.39 20.57 3.34
N LYS A 11 5.33 20.89 2.59
CA LYS A 11 3.94 20.86 3.08
C LYS A 11 3.56 19.48 3.59
N MET A 12 3.84 18.41 2.84
CA MET A 12 3.52 17.03 3.26
C MET A 12 4.25 16.62 4.54
N VAL A 13 5.56 16.92 4.62
CA VAL A 13 6.36 16.65 5.82
C VAL A 13 5.81 17.42 7.02
N PHE A 14 5.45 18.69 6.82
CA PHE A 14 4.84 19.52 7.84
C PHE A 14 3.49 18.97 8.31
N ILE A 15 2.62 18.54 7.39
CA ILE A 15 1.32 17.91 7.72
C ILE A 15 1.53 16.64 8.55
N VAL A 16 2.42 15.74 8.13
CA VAL A 16 2.72 14.50 8.88
C VAL A 16 3.25 14.83 10.28
N PHE A 17 4.14 15.82 10.39
CA PHE A 17 4.68 16.27 11.66
C PHE A 17 3.56 16.81 12.58
N CYS A 18 2.72 17.72 12.07
CA CYS A 18 1.59 18.28 12.80
C CYS A 18 0.62 17.18 13.27
N LEU A 19 0.21 16.28 12.38
CA LEU A 19 -0.67 15.15 12.72
C LEU A 19 -0.06 14.27 13.81
N HIS A 20 1.23 13.95 13.72
CA HIS A 20 1.94 13.17 14.72
C HIS A 20 1.99 13.86 16.08
N VAL A 21 2.33 15.17 16.11
CA VAL A 21 2.40 15.96 17.34
C VAL A 21 1.02 16.10 17.98
N VAL A 22 0.00 16.46 17.22
CA VAL A 22 -1.38 16.62 17.72
C VAL A 22 -1.90 15.30 18.27
N PHE A 23 -1.74 14.20 17.54
CA PHE A 23 -2.18 12.88 17.99
C PHE A 23 -1.45 12.45 19.27
N ARG A 24 -0.13 12.64 19.34
CA ARG A 24 0.66 12.32 20.53
C ARG A 24 0.23 13.16 21.74
N SER A 25 0.02 14.46 21.56
CA SER A 25 -0.42 15.37 22.61
C SER A 25 -1.82 15.02 23.10
N TYR A 26 -2.75 14.74 22.18
CA TYR A 26 -4.10 14.30 22.51
C TYR A 26 -4.07 13.03 23.37
N VAL A 27 -3.33 12.00 22.95
CA VAL A 27 -3.27 10.74 23.70
C VAL A 27 -2.64 10.94 25.07
N ARG A 28 -1.57 11.75 25.20
CA ARG A 28 -0.94 12.03 26.50
C ARG A 28 -1.91 12.73 27.46
N LEU A 29 -2.76 13.62 26.97
CA LEU A 29 -3.69 14.39 27.79
C LEU A 29 -5.00 13.64 28.09
N ARG A 30 -5.54 12.91 27.11
CA ARG A 30 -6.89 12.32 27.18
C ARG A 30 -6.90 10.82 27.38
N GLN A 31 -5.85 10.10 26.97
CA GLN A 31 -5.79 8.63 26.97
C GLN A 31 -4.39 8.14 27.39
N PRO A 32 -3.90 8.47 28.60
CA PRO A 32 -2.52 8.16 29.01
C PRO A 32 -2.18 6.66 28.95
N ALA A 33 -3.19 5.78 29.01
CA ALA A 33 -3.05 4.33 28.80
C ALA A 33 -2.42 3.97 27.44
N TRP A 34 -2.66 4.78 26.41
CA TRP A 34 -2.19 4.54 25.05
C TRP A 34 -0.78 5.11 24.79
N SER A 35 -0.22 5.88 25.74
CA SER A 35 1.11 6.50 25.60
C SER A 35 2.22 5.46 25.36
N MET A 36 2.16 4.31 26.03
CA MET A 36 3.14 3.24 25.85
C MET A 36 3.06 2.61 24.46
N VAL A 37 1.84 2.42 23.92
CA VAL A 37 1.64 1.89 22.57
C VAL A 37 2.17 2.87 21.53
N LEU A 38 1.90 4.18 21.71
CA LEU A 38 2.42 5.24 20.85
C LEU A 38 3.95 5.21 20.77
N GLU A 39 4.62 5.12 21.92
CA GLU A 39 6.09 5.15 21.96
C GLU A 39 6.69 3.89 21.34
N LYS A 40 6.13 2.71 21.65
CA LYS A 40 6.59 1.43 21.07
C LYS A 40 6.32 1.32 19.56
N ARG A 41 5.29 1.97 19.05
CA ARG A 41 4.85 1.86 17.64
C ARG A 41 5.01 3.14 16.84
N ARG A 42 5.86 4.07 17.29
CA ARG A 42 6.08 5.37 16.66
C ARG A 42 6.38 5.27 15.17
N LEU A 43 7.28 4.36 14.77
CA LEU A 43 7.64 4.18 13.36
C LEU A 43 6.44 3.73 12.51
N ALA A 44 5.65 2.76 12.98
CA ALA A 44 4.46 2.30 12.26
C ALA A 44 3.42 3.41 12.10
N ILE A 45 3.26 4.27 13.11
CA ILE A 45 2.36 5.44 13.04
C ILE A 45 2.87 6.44 12.00
N LEU A 46 4.16 6.78 12.04
CA LEU A 46 4.74 7.72 11.07
C LEU A 46 4.62 7.18 9.64
N LEU A 47 4.91 5.90 9.41
CA LEU A 47 4.76 5.27 8.11
C LEU A 47 3.30 5.27 7.65
N ALA A 48 2.35 4.92 8.52
CA ALA A 48 0.93 4.97 8.19
C ALA A 48 0.48 6.40 7.82
N LEU A 49 0.95 7.43 8.54
CA LEU A 49 0.66 8.83 8.23
C LEU A 49 1.28 9.27 6.91
N VAL A 50 2.55 8.93 6.65
CA VAL A 50 3.23 9.25 5.40
C VAL A 50 2.50 8.60 4.22
N PHE A 51 2.19 7.32 4.30
CA PHE A 51 1.46 6.63 3.24
C PHE A 51 0.05 7.18 3.05
N ALA A 52 -0.65 7.55 4.12
CA ALA A 52 -1.98 8.16 4.02
C ALA A 52 -1.92 9.54 3.34
N VAL A 53 -1.00 10.42 3.76
CA VAL A 53 -0.83 11.76 3.17
C VAL A 53 -0.43 11.65 1.70
N LEU A 54 0.52 10.78 1.37
CA LEU A 54 0.94 10.56 -0.01
C LEU A 54 -0.19 9.98 -0.87
N ALA A 55 -0.94 9.02 -0.35
CA ALA A 55 -2.10 8.47 -1.05
C ALA A 55 -3.18 9.53 -1.32
N ILE A 56 -3.47 10.38 -0.33
CA ILE A 56 -4.45 11.47 -0.46
C ILE A 56 -3.99 12.46 -1.52
N LYS A 57 -2.76 12.98 -1.40
CA LYS A 57 -2.20 13.95 -2.36
C LYS A 57 -2.21 13.41 -3.79
N VAL A 58 -1.72 12.18 -4.00
CA VAL A 58 -1.73 11.57 -5.34
C VAL A 58 -3.16 11.38 -5.85
N THR A 59 -4.11 11.03 -4.98
CA THR A 59 -5.53 10.92 -5.37
C THR A 59 -6.12 12.27 -5.74
N GLU A 60 -5.80 13.34 -5.01
CA GLU A 60 -6.20 14.71 -5.34
C GLU A 60 -5.66 15.14 -6.71
N ASP A 61 -4.38 14.90 -6.99
CA ASP A 61 -3.74 15.22 -8.29
C ASP A 61 -4.37 14.41 -9.44
N VAL A 62 -4.89 13.22 -9.16
CA VAL A 62 -5.64 12.39 -10.12
C VAL A 62 -7.03 12.96 -10.37
N LEU A 63 -7.76 13.34 -9.31
CA LEU A 63 -9.10 13.92 -9.42
C LEU A 63 -9.08 15.31 -10.06
N GLY A 64 -8.02 16.10 -9.82
CA GLY A 64 -7.80 17.40 -10.45
C GLY A 64 -7.26 17.31 -11.89
N GLY A 65 -6.87 16.11 -12.35
CA GLY A 65 -6.29 15.90 -13.68
C GLY A 65 -4.84 16.40 -13.85
N GLU A 66 -4.23 16.95 -12.80
CA GLU A 66 -2.88 17.53 -12.79
C GLU A 66 -1.79 16.50 -13.15
N SER A 67 -2.01 15.24 -12.75
CA SER A 67 -1.06 14.15 -13.01
C SER A 67 -0.91 13.76 -14.48
N GLY A 68 -1.84 14.15 -15.35
CA GLY A 68 -1.93 13.67 -16.74
C GLY A 68 -0.64 13.80 -17.58
N PRO A 69 -0.02 14.99 -17.68
CA PRO A 69 1.18 15.18 -18.49
C PRO A 69 2.39 14.39 -17.98
N ILE A 70 2.62 14.37 -16.67
CA ILE A 70 3.73 13.67 -16.03
C ILE A 70 3.54 12.15 -16.17
N ASP A 71 2.33 11.66 -15.89
CA ASP A 71 1.99 10.26 -16.04
C ASP A 71 2.24 9.76 -17.47
N LYS A 72 1.82 10.56 -18.47
CA LYS A 72 2.05 10.25 -19.88
C LYS A 72 3.54 10.26 -20.23
N ALA A 73 4.29 11.26 -19.81
CA ALA A 73 5.72 11.37 -20.09
C ALA A 73 6.51 10.17 -19.53
N ILE A 74 6.21 9.76 -18.29
CA ILE A 74 6.83 8.58 -17.67
C ILE A 74 6.44 7.30 -18.43
N LEU A 75 5.17 7.14 -18.80
CA LEU A 75 4.72 5.93 -19.48
C LEU A 75 5.36 5.80 -20.88
N VAL A 76 5.44 6.89 -21.63
CA VAL A 76 6.13 6.94 -22.94
C VAL A 76 7.62 6.64 -22.76
N PHE A 77 8.28 7.25 -21.77
CA PHE A 77 9.68 6.96 -21.48
C PHE A 77 9.91 5.47 -21.21
N ILE A 78 9.07 4.85 -20.38
CA ILE A 78 9.16 3.41 -20.09
C ILE A 78 8.96 2.59 -21.37
N HIS A 79 7.94 2.90 -22.17
CA HIS A 79 7.64 2.20 -23.41
C HIS A 79 8.82 2.24 -24.39
N ASP A 80 9.46 3.40 -24.55
CA ASP A 80 10.55 3.58 -25.52
C ASP A 80 11.87 2.95 -25.08
N HIS A 81 12.07 2.73 -23.77
CA HIS A 81 13.32 2.22 -23.21
C HIS A 81 13.26 0.77 -22.75
N VAL A 82 12.08 0.16 -22.62
CA VAL A 82 11.93 -1.25 -22.23
C VAL A 82 11.78 -2.12 -23.49
N PRO A 83 12.77 -2.98 -23.81
CA PRO A 83 12.70 -3.82 -25.00
C PRO A 83 11.51 -4.80 -24.94
N THR A 84 10.86 -5.01 -26.08
CA THR A 84 9.72 -5.92 -26.21
C THR A 84 10.03 -7.36 -25.79
N ALA A 85 11.31 -7.79 -25.89
CA ALA A 85 11.79 -9.08 -25.39
C ALA A 85 11.49 -9.34 -23.91
N TRP A 86 11.36 -8.28 -23.09
CA TRP A 86 11.04 -8.39 -21.66
C TRP A 86 9.54 -8.51 -21.37
N THR A 87 8.68 -8.37 -22.37
CA THR A 87 7.21 -8.38 -22.18
C THR A 87 6.74 -9.67 -21.49
N ALA A 88 7.28 -10.83 -21.88
CA ALA A 88 6.93 -12.10 -21.26
C ALA A 88 7.30 -12.14 -19.77
N ALA A 89 8.47 -11.60 -19.41
CA ALA A 89 8.90 -11.50 -18.01
C ALA A 89 7.97 -10.60 -17.21
N PHE A 90 7.57 -9.44 -17.74
CA PHE A 90 6.60 -8.55 -17.07
C PHE A 90 5.20 -9.15 -16.99
N LYS A 91 4.76 -9.94 -17.99
CA LYS A 91 3.52 -10.73 -17.92
C LYS A 91 3.59 -11.76 -16.78
N ALA A 92 4.72 -12.44 -16.58
CA ALA A 92 4.92 -13.37 -15.46
C ALA A 92 4.96 -12.66 -14.10
N ILE A 93 5.64 -11.50 -14.02
CA ILE A 93 5.70 -10.68 -12.81
C ILE A 93 4.29 -10.21 -12.43
N THR A 94 3.50 -9.67 -13.38
CA THR A 94 2.15 -9.22 -13.06
C THR A 94 1.23 -10.39 -12.68
N LEU A 95 1.45 -11.59 -13.20
CA LEU A 95 0.70 -12.78 -12.82
C LEU A 95 0.85 -13.08 -11.33
N SER A 96 2.04 -12.85 -10.74
CA SER A 96 2.25 -13.01 -9.30
C SER A 96 1.35 -12.10 -8.44
N GLY A 97 0.96 -10.93 -8.98
CA GLY A 97 0.04 -9.98 -8.34
C GLY A 97 -1.43 -10.14 -8.75
N SER A 98 -1.74 -11.14 -9.58
CA SER A 98 -3.10 -11.37 -10.07
C SER A 98 -3.97 -12.05 -9.00
N ALA A 99 -5.28 -11.83 -9.06
CA ALA A 99 -6.22 -12.47 -8.15
C ALA A 99 -6.17 -14.00 -8.24
N SER A 100 -5.95 -14.56 -9.45
CA SER A 100 -5.84 -16.00 -9.67
C SER A 100 -4.67 -16.66 -8.94
N VAL A 101 -3.60 -15.91 -8.64
CA VAL A 101 -2.44 -16.41 -7.87
C VAL A 101 -2.52 -15.99 -6.41
N LEU A 102 -2.82 -14.70 -6.15
CA LEU A 102 -2.81 -14.16 -4.80
C LEU A 102 -3.91 -14.72 -3.91
N VAL A 103 -5.14 -14.87 -4.41
CA VAL A 103 -6.27 -15.34 -3.59
C VAL A 103 -5.99 -16.75 -3.04
N PRO A 104 -5.63 -17.77 -3.85
CA PRO A 104 -5.31 -19.08 -3.29
C PRO A 104 -4.06 -19.03 -2.40
N ALA A 105 -3.01 -18.28 -2.76
CA ALA A 105 -1.81 -18.17 -1.93
C ALA A 105 -2.11 -17.57 -0.54
N ILE A 106 -2.88 -16.48 -0.49
CA ILE A 106 -3.30 -15.82 0.76
C ILE A 106 -4.18 -16.75 1.58
N ALA A 107 -5.13 -17.46 0.96
CA ALA A 107 -5.99 -18.42 1.64
C ALA A 107 -5.15 -19.56 2.26
N THR A 108 -4.24 -20.16 1.49
CA THR A 108 -3.35 -21.22 1.97
C THR A 108 -2.47 -20.75 3.12
N VAL A 109 -1.79 -19.59 3.00
CA VAL A 109 -0.94 -19.06 4.06
C VAL A 109 -1.75 -18.71 5.31
N THR A 110 -2.95 -18.14 5.14
CA THR A 110 -3.86 -17.84 6.25
C THR A 110 -4.24 -19.12 7.01
N VAL A 111 -4.63 -20.17 6.28
CA VAL A 111 -4.96 -21.48 6.87
C VAL A 111 -3.77 -22.08 7.61
N ILE A 112 -2.56 -22.03 7.03
CA ILE A 112 -1.33 -22.49 7.68
C ILE A 112 -1.08 -21.71 8.99
N LEU A 113 -1.20 -20.38 8.97
CA LEU A 113 -1.02 -19.55 10.16
C LEU A 113 -2.05 -19.88 11.25
N LEU A 114 -3.31 -20.14 10.87
CA LEU A 114 -4.35 -20.59 11.81
C LEU A 114 -4.02 -21.94 12.44
N PHE A 115 -3.59 -22.93 11.65
CA PHE A 115 -3.16 -24.24 12.18
C PHE A 115 -1.98 -24.14 13.12
N ARG A 116 -1.05 -23.21 12.86
CA ARG A 116 0.10 -22.92 13.74
C ARG A 116 -0.22 -22.00 14.92
N GLN A 117 -1.50 -21.69 15.16
CA GLN A 117 -1.98 -20.79 16.22
C GLN A 117 -1.46 -19.33 16.12
N HIS A 118 -0.96 -18.91 14.96
CA HIS A 118 -0.56 -17.53 14.67
C HIS A 118 -1.78 -16.69 14.23
N ARG A 119 -2.78 -16.60 15.11
CA ARG A 119 -4.11 -16.04 14.79
C ARG A 119 -4.06 -14.55 14.43
N GLN A 120 -3.17 -13.78 15.07
CA GLN A 120 -3.06 -12.34 14.78
C GLN A 120 -2.45 -12.11 13.39
N GLU A 121 -1.47 -12.89 12.99
CA GLU A 121 -0.81 -12.82 11.69
C GLU A 121 -1.75 -13.29 10.58
N ALA A 122 -2.50 -14.37 10.82
CA ALA A 122 -3.55 -14.83 9.93
C ALA A 122 -4.62 -13.75 9.70
N PHE A 123 -5.09 -13.13 10.79
CA PHE A 123 -6.05 -12.03 10.72
C PHE A 123 -5.49 -10.83 9.93
N LEU A 124 -4.27 -10.38 10.25
CA LEU A 124 -3.65 -9.26 9.55
C LEU A 124 -3.51 -9.53 8.05
N LEU A 125 -3.07 -10.72 7.66
CA LEU A 125 -2.93 -11.09 6.25
C LEU A 125 -4.28 -11.10 5.51
N ALA A 126 -5.26 -11.84 6.04
CA ALA A 126 -6.57 -11.99 5.41
C ALA A 126 -7.35 -10.66 5.38
N ALA A 127 -7.40 -9.95 6.51
CA ALA A 127 -8.10 -8.68 6.59
C ALA A 127 -7.47 -7.61 5.68
N SER A 128 -6.14 -7.57 5.57
CA SER A 128 -5.48 -6.60 4.68
C SER A 128 -5.80 -6.86 3.21
N ALA A 129 -5.80 -8.12 2.79
CA ALA A 129 -6.15 -8.50 1.42
C ALA A 129 -7.62 -8.21 1.09
N LEU A 130 -8.54 -8.50 2.03
CA LEU A 130 -9.97 -8.24 1.88
C LEU A 130 -10.27 -6.74 1.82
N ILE A 131 -9.75 -5.97 2.77
CA ILE A 131 -9.91 -4.51 2.81
C ILE A 131 -9.30 -3.88 1.57
N GLY A 132 -8.10 -4.32 1.16
CA GLY A 132 -7.46 -3.83 -0.07
C GLY A 132 -8.30 -4.10 -1.31
N SER A 133 -8.81 -5.32 -1.47
CA SER A 133 -9.66 -5.68 -2.60
C SER A 133 -10.98 -4.91 -2.61
N GLY A 134 -11.61 -4.73 -1.44
CA GLY A 134 -12.82 -3.93 -1.28
C GLY A 134 -12.59 -2.45 -1.63
N LEU A 135 -11.48 -1.87 -1.15
CA LEU A 135 -11.11 -0.49 -1.49
C LEU A 135 -10.88 -0.31 -2.99
N VAL A 136 -10.22 -1.26 -3.66
CA VAL A 136 -10.06 -1.22 -5.12
C VAL A 136 -11.43 -1.13 -5.81
N TYR A 137 -12.40 -1.95 -5.39
CA TYR A 137 -13.74 -1.95 -5.97
C TYR A 137 -14.47 -0.62 -5.73
N VAL A 138 -14.48 -0.15 -4.48
CA VAL A 138 -15.16 1.10 -4.08
C VAL A 138 -14.55 2.31 -4.79
N VAL A 139 -13.21 2.44 -4.78
CA VAL A 139 -12.54 3.60 -5.39
C VAL A 139 -12.69 3.57 -6.91
N LYS A 140 -12.62 2.40 -7.56
CA LYS A 140 -12.85 2.31 -9.01
C LYS A 140 -14.25 2.78 -9.41
N ALA A 141 -15.26 2.46 -8.60
CA ALA A 141 -16.63 2.88 -8.84
C ALA A 141 -16.81 4.40 -8.66
N GLY A 142 -16.07 5.03 -7.74
CA GLY A 142 -16.15 6.47 -7.49
C GLY A 142 -15.32 7.34 -8.45
N VAL A 143 -14.11 6.89 -8.85
CA VAL A 143 -13.16 7.71 -9.62
C VAL A 143 -13.37 7.57 -11.13
N GLY A 144 -13.67 6.38 -11.63
CA GLY A 144 -13.95 6.18 -13.06
C GLY A 144 -12.82 6.58 -14.04
N ARG A 145 -11.55 6.65 -13.59
CA ARG A 145 -10.42 7.11 -14.41
C ARG A 145 -10.19 6.20 -15.62
N SER A 146 -10.08 6.78 -16.81
CA SER A 146 -9.72 6.04 -18.04
C SER A 146 -8.29 5.49 -17.99
N ARG A 147 -8.10 4.28 -18.52
CA ARG A 147 -6.77 3.66 -18.66
C ARG A 147 -5.91 4.37 -19.72
N PRO A 148 -4.58 4.21 -19.67
CA PRO A 148 -3.72 4.65 -20.76
C PRO A 148 -4.10 3.96 -22.07
N ALA A 149 -4.34 4.75 -23.10
CA ALA A 149 -4.63 4.28 -24.46
C ALA A 149 -3.57 4.80 -25.45
N LEU A 150 -2.30 4.72 -25.05
CA LEU A 150 -1.18 5.29 -25.79
C LEU A 150 -0.64 4.35 -26.89
N TRP A 151 -0.82 3.03 -26.72
CA TRP A 151 -0.46 1.98 -27.68
C TRP A 151 -1.37 0.76 -27.50
N PRO A 152 -1.49 -0.14 -28.50
CA PRO A 152 -2.25 -1.40 -28.43
C PRO A 152 -1.97 -2.20 -27.14
N SER A 153 -3.02 -2.51 -26.37
CA SER A 153 -2.95 -3.31 -25.15
C SER A 153 -4.14 -4.26 -25.04
N GLU A 154 -3.97 -5.38 -24.37
CA GLU A 154 -5.04 -6.38 -24.17
C GLU A 154 -6.10 -5.94 -23.13
N TRP A 155 -5.94 -4.79 -22.46
CA TRP A 155 -6.65 -4.47 -21.21
C TRP A 155 -7.26 -3.06 -21.16
N TYR A 156 -8.04 -2.66 -22.17
CA TYR A 156 -8.65 -1.32 -22.22
C TYR A 156 -9.93 -1.13 -21.40
N ALA A 157 -10.53 -2.19 -20.86
CA ALA A 157 -11.81 -2.09 -20.16
C ALA A 157 -11.68 -1.70 -18.68
N GLY A 158 -12.63 -0.89 -18.21
CA GLY A 158 -12.81 -0.52 -16.80
C GLY A 158 -11.89 0.59 -16.28
N SER A 159 -12.13 1.01 -15.04
CA SER A 159 -11.39 2.09 -14.37
C SER A 159 -9.91 1.71 -14.13
N SER A 160 -9.00 2.66 -14.33
CA SER A 160 -7.56 2.51 -14.09
C SER A 160 -7.18 2.74 -12.63
N PHE A 161 -7.85 3.67 -11.94
CA PHE A 161 -7.46 4.10 -10.60
C PHE A 161 -8.28 3.38 -9.51
N PRO A 162 -7.64 2.85 -8.45
CA PRO A 162 -6.21 2.58 -8.31
C PRO A 162 -5.83 1.24 -8.97
N SER A 163 -4.53 0.98 -9.12
CA SER A 163 -4.04 -0.33 -9.58
C SER A 163 -4.36 -1.44 -8.57
N GLY A 164 -5.26 -2.35 -8.93
CA GLY A 164 -5.66 -3.45 -8.05
C GLY A 164 -4.53 -4.45 -7.76
N HIS A 165 -3.72 -4.78 -8.78
CA HIS A 165 -2.57 -5.69 -8.60
C HIS A 165 -1.57 -5.09 -7.62
N THR A 166 -1.21 -3.81 -7.81
CA THR A 166 -0.24 -3.13 -6.95
C THR A 166 -0.76 -2.99 -5.53
N LEU A 167 -2.03 -2.63 -5.35
CA LEU A 167 -2.62 -2.39 -4.03
C LEU A 167 -2.65 -3.67 -3.19
N VAL A 168 -3.18 -4.76 -3.76
CA VAL A 168 -3.29 -6.03 -3.03
C VAL A 168 -1.91 -6.62 -2.76
N VAL A 169 -0.96 -6.54 -3.71
CA VAL A 169 0.43 -6.94 -3.47
C VAL A 169 1.05 -6.13 -2.34
N ALA A 170 0.93 -4.80 -2.34
CA ALA A 170 1.49 -3.96 -1.28
C ALA A 170 0.88 -4.29 0.09
N ALA A 171 -0.43 -4.51 0.16
CA ALA A 171 -1.13 -4.90 1.39
C ALA A 171 -0.68 -6.27 1.91
N THR A 172 -0.61 -7.27 1.04
CA THR A 172 -0.17 -8.62 1.36
C THR A 172 1.30 -8.65 1.77
N ALA A 173 2.17 -7.95 1.03
CA ALA A 173 3.59 -7.88 1.29
C ALA A 173 3.89 -7.18 2.63
N ALA A 174 3.25 -6.04 2.91
CA ALA A 174 3.39 -5.34 4.18
C ALA A 174 2.82 -6.14 5.37
N ALA A 175 1.70 -6.85 5.19
CA ALA A 175 1.19 -7.78 6.21
C ALA A 175 2.20 -8.93 6.48
N GLY A 176 2.82 -9.46 5.42
CA GLY A 176 3.87 -10.47 5.50
C GLY A 176 5.11 -9.97 6.26
N VAL A 177 5.54 -8.72 6.03
CA VAL A 177 6.62 -8.08 6.81
C VAL A 177 6.26 -8.03 8.29
N LEU A 178 5.06 -7.57 8.63
CA LEU A 178 4.63 -7.51 10.04
C LEU A 178 4.60 -8.89 10.70
N ALA A 179 4.14 -9.92 9.98
CA ALA A 179 4.17 -11.30 10.46
C ALA A 179 5.61 -11.78 10.67
N MET A 180 6.50 -11.54 9.70
CA MET A 180 7.91 -11.94 9.80
C MET A 180 8.65 -11.23 10.93
N MET A 181 8.45 -9.92 11.13
CA MET A 181 9.05 -9.18 12.24
C MET A 181 8.60 -9.70 13.61
N ARG A 182 7.40 -10.28 13.72
CA ARG A 182 6.88 -10.88 14.97
C ARG A 182 7.35 -12.31 15.18
N LEU A 183 7.25 -13.14 14.14
CA LEU A 183 7.51 -14.57 14.24
C LEU A 183 9.00 -14.91 14.10
N ARG A 184 9.76 -14.13 13.34
CA ARG A 184 11.19 -14.33 13.04
C ARG A 184 11.94 -12.99 12.95
N PRO A 185 12.15 -12.28 14.08
CA PRO A 185 12.71 -10.92 14.09
C PRO A 185 14.04 -10.78 13.34
N ALA A 186 14.92 -11.78 13.45
CA ALA A 186 16.23 -11.81 12.78
C ALA A 186 16.13 -11.79 11.24
N SER A 187 15.03 -12.27 10.67
CA SER A 187 14.76 -12.26 9.23
C SER A 187 13.84 -11.11 8.80
N GLY A 188 13.38 -10.28 9.74
CA GLY A 188 12.41 -9.21 9.48
C GLY A 188 12.92 -8.15 8.50
N THR A 189 14.23 -7.85 8.51
CA THR A 189 14.85 -6.88 7.59
C THR A 189 14.88 -7.39 6.14
N TRP A 190 15.17 -8.68 5.94
CA TRP A 190 15.09 -9.32 4.63
C TRP A 190 13.67 -9.31 4.07
N ALA A 191 12.67 -9.49 4.93
CA ALA A 191 11.26 -9.43 4.51
C ALA A 191 10.88 -8.05 3.95
N ILE A 192 11.45 -6.96 4.50
CA ILE A 192 11.22 -5.59 3.97
C ILE A 192 11.74 -5.49 2.54
N GLY A 193 12.98 -5.94 2.30
CA GLY A 193 13.59 -5.91 0.96
C GLY A 193 12.78 -6.72 -0.06
N ALA A 194 12.35 -7.93 0.32
CA ALA A 194 11.52 -8.79 -0.53
C ALA A 194 10.15 -8.17 -0.82
N ALA A 195 9.49 -7.58 0.19
CA ALA A 195 8.19 -6.94 0.04
C ALA A 195 8.25 -5.71 -0.87
N LEU A 196 9.29 -4.88 -0.72
CA LEU A 196 9.52 -3.72 -1.57
C LEU A 196 9.82 -4.16 -3.01
N ALA A 197 10.74 -5.11 -3.19
CA ALA A 197 11.08 -5.63 -4.52
C ALA A 197 9.86 -6.18 -5.23
N TRP A 198 9.05 -7.00 -4.57
CA TRP A 198 7.84 -7.58 -5.17
C TRP A 198 6.81 -6.50 -5.53
N THR A 199 6.55 -5.55 -4.63
CA THR A 199 5.61 -4.44 -4.89
C THR A 199 6.07 -3.58 -6.06
N VAL A 200 7.36 -3.22 -6.11
CA VAL A 200 7.95 -2.40 -7.18
C VAL A 200 7.93 -3.15 -8.51
N LEU A 201 8.31 -4.42 -8.54
CA LEU A 201 8.29 -5.23 -9.76
C LEU A 201 6.87 -5.36 -10.31
N VAL A 202 5.88 -5.60 -9.45
CA VAL A 202 4.48 -5.66 -9.87
C VAL A 202 4.02 -4.29 -10.36
N ALA A 203 4.30 -3.19 -9.65
CA ALA A 203 3.97 -1.84 -10.10
C ALA A 203 4.57 -1.52 -11.48
N LEU A 204 5.86 -1.77 -11.66
CA LEU A 204 6.57 -1.58 -12.93
C LEU A 204 5.96 -2.42 -14.05
N SER A 205 5.61 -3.68 -13.79
CA SER A 205 4.94 -4.52 -14.78
C SER A 205 3.63 -3.91 -15.29
N ARG A 206 2.88 -3.21 -14.43
CA ARG A 206 1.64 -2.52 -14.85
C ARG A 206 1.90 -1.31 -15.74
N LEU A 207 3.02 -0.61 -15.53
CA LEU A 207 3.44 0.52 -16.35
C LEU A 207 3.97 0.06 -17.71
N VAL A 208 4.84 -0.95 -17.72
CA VAL A 208 5.41 -1.53 -18.95
C VAL A 208 4.30 -2.11 -19.85
N LEU A 209 3.31 -2.77 -19.27
CA LEU A 209 2.17 -3.28 -20.02
C LEU A 209 1.20 -2.17 -20.49
N GLY A 210 1.41 -0.91 -20.07
CA GLY A 210 0.61 0.24 -20.49
C GLY A 210 -0.82 0.26 -19.94
N VAL A 211 -1.08 -0.46 -18.86
CA VAL A 211 -2.45 -0.69 -18.37
C VAL A 211 -2.86 0.21 -17.20
N HIS A 212 -1.91 0.91 -16.60
CA HIS A 212 -2.12 1.83 -15.48
C HIS A 212 -1.19 3.05 -15.62
N TRP A 213 -1.65 4.18 -15.10
CA TRP A 213 -0.83 5.38 -14.96
C TRP A 213 0.16 5.24 -13.78
N PRO A 214 1.32 5.92 -13.81
CA PRO A 214 2.25 5.96 -12.68
C PRO A 214 1.60 6.37 -11.35
N THR A 215 0.72 7.37 -11.36
CA THR A 215 -0.06 7.73 -10.16
C THR A 215 -1.03 6.63 -9.69
N ASP A 216 -1.61 5.82 -10.60
CA ASP A 216 -2.48 4.70 -10.22
C ASP A 216 -1.71 3.66 -9.37
N VAL A 217 -0.46 3.38 -9.74
CA VAL A 217 0.38 2.39 -9.04
C VAL A 217 1.01 2.98 -7.78
N LEU A 218 1.36 4.27 -7.76
CA LEU A 218 1.91 4.94 -6.60
C LEU A 218 0.87 5.05 -5.47
N ALA A 219 -0.33 5.55 -5.78
CA ALA A 219 -1.42 5.60 -4.81
C ALA A 219 -1.78 4.21 -4.30
N ALA A 220 -1.89 3.23 -5.21
CA ALA A 220 -2.14 1.84 -4.85
C ALA A 220 -1.10 1.27 -3.87
N ALA A 221 0.20 1.50 -4.11
CA ALA A 221 1.26 1.03 -3.23
C ALA A 221 1.16 1.66 -1.84
N CYS A 222 0.88 2.96 -1.76
CA CYS A 222 0.74 3.68 -0.49
C CYS A 222 -0.48 3.21 0.30
N ILE A 223 -1.65 3.15 -0.36
CA ILE A 223 -2.89 2.66 0.26
C ILE A 223 -2.70 1.21 0.74
N GLY A 224 -2.16 0.35 -0.12
CA GLY A 224 -1.91 -1.05 0.21
C GLY A 224 -1.01 -1.21 1.43
N ALA A 225 0.13 -0.50 1.47
CA ALA A 225 1.07 -0.58 2.59
C ALA A 225 0.49 -0.01 3.91
N ALA A 226 -0.39 0.98 3.84
CA ALA A 226 -1.02 1.60 5.01
C ALA A 226 -2.02 0.67 5.72
N ILE A 227 -2.77 -0.16 4.98
CA ILE A 227 -3.82 -1.03 5.53
C ILE A 227 -3.31 -1.92 6.69
N PRO A 228 -2.30 -2.80 6.51
CA PRO A 228 -1.83 -3.67 7.59
C PRO A 228 -1.20 -2.88 8.75
N LEU A 229 -0.60 -1.72 8.48
CA LEU A 229 -0.06 -0.84 9.53
C LEU A 229 -1.19 -0.31 10.42
N VAL A 230 -2.25 0.22 9.81
CA VAL A 230 -3.43 0.73 10.54
C VAL A 230 -4.12 -0.37 11.31
N LEU A 231 -4.33 -1.55 10.72
CA LEU A 231 -4.92 -2.70 11.42
C LEU A 231 -4.07 -3.14 12.61
N SER A 232 -2.75 -3.22 12.43
CA SER A 232 -1.79 -3.58 13.49
C SER A 232 -1.79 -2.57 14.64
N LEU A 233 -1.95 -1.28 14.34
CA LEU A 233 -2.09 -0.22 15.34
C LEU A 233 -3.43 -0.33 16.08
N ALA A 234 -4.53 -0.49 15.36
CA ALA A 234 -5.87 -0.65 15.93
C ALA A 234 -5.93 -1.83 16.91
N LEU A 235 -5.36 -2.99 16.53
CA LEU A 235 -5.23 -4.15 17.41
C LEU A 235 -4.40 -3.85 18.65
N ALA A 236 -3.30 -3.10 18.52
CA ALA A 236 -2.44 -2.77 19.65
C ALA A 236 -3.13 -1.84 20.66
N PHE A 237 -3.85 -0.83 20.18
CA PHE A 237 -4.65 0.06 21.04
C PHE A 237 -5.81 -0.70 21.70
N TRP A 238 -6.50 -1.56 20.97
CA TRP A 238 -7.58 -2.40 21.50
C TRP A 238 -7.09 -3.30 22.65
N GLN A 239 -5.99 -4.02 22.45
CA GLN A 239 -5.39 -4.90 23.47
C GLN A 239 -4.87 -4.14 24.69
N SER A 240 -4.39 -2.91 24.50
CA SER A 240 -3.95 -2.06 25.61
C SER A 240 -5.13 -1.57 26.47
N GLY A 241 -6.30 -1.37 25.86
CA GLY A 241 -7.52 -1.01 26.59
C GLY A 241 -8.11 -2.19 27.36
N SER A 242 -8.17 -3.39 26.76
CA SER A 242 -8.82 -4.54 27.38
C SER A 242 -8.08 -5.10 28.59
N LYS A 243 -6.74 -5.00 28.64
CA LYS A 243 -5.94 -5.46 29.80
C LYS A 243 -6.21 -4.68 31.08
N ARG A 244 -6.88 -3.52 31.00
CA ARG A 244 -7.17 -2.64 32.14
C ARG A 244 -8.58 -2.78 32.69
N SER A 245 -9.53 -3.42 31.98
CA SER A 245 -10.89 -3.66 32.47
C SER A 245 -11.03 -4.95 33.27
N THR A 246 -9.97 -5.76 33.32
CA THR A 246 -9.89 -7.04 34.05
C THR A 246 -9.05 -6.95 35.33
N LEU A 247 -8.60 -5.75 35.69
CA LEU A 247 -7.91 -5.40 36.94
C LEU A 247 -8.81 -4.46 37.74
#